data_AF-A0A6G1QJ67-F1
#
_entry.id   AF-A0A6G1QJ67-F1
#
_cell.length_a   1.000
_cell.length_b   1.000
_cell.length_c   1.000
_cell.angle_alpha   90.00
_cell.angle_beta   90.00
_cell.angle_gamma   90.00
#
_symmetry.space_group_name_H-M   'P 1'
#
loop_
_entity.id
_entity.type
_entity.pdbx_description
1 polymer ?
#
loop_
_entity_poly.entity_id
_entity_poly.type
_entity_poly.pdbx_seq_one_letter_code
_entity_poly.pdbx_strand_id
1 'polypeptide(L)'
;MAWYPRDCQVIKKGHCTVCTGKCPVSSHVKAKWKYVNKMKKVKKTIQEMKDSYERNRKEYEKSVNLLESLKQESRNLEEQKTKLLDQSYNHIVQLEQVALNGYSLSTLVHLDVLSKKMMEKGEREKAHKLNEMKDQAHKGSRAGLRYIKAAPSGWEQK
;
A
#
# COMPACT_ATOMS: atom_id res chain seq x y z
N MET A 1 32.75 12.70 -30.26
CA MET A 1 33.42 12.35 -28.99
C MET A 1 34.38 13.47 -28.63
N ALA A 2 34.38 13.91 -27.37
CA ALA A 2 35.29 14.94 -26.87
C ALA A 2 36.77 14.55 -27.07
N TRP A 3 37.60 15.49 -27.52
CA TRP A 3 39.04 15.25 -27.71
C TRP A 3 39.80 15.39 -26.39
N TYR A 4 39.46 16.40 -25.59
CA TYR A 4 40.01 16.63 -24.26
C TYR A 4 38.99 16.36 -23.15
N PRO A 5 39.42 16.02 -21.93
CA PRO A 5 38.52 15.88 -20.78
C PRO A 5 37.68 17.14 -20.53
N ARG A 6 38.22 18.34 -20.83
CA ARG A 6 37.50 19.63 -20.72
C ARG A 6 36.24 19.71 -21.58
N ASP A 7 36.25 19.04 -22.73
CA ASP A 7 35.15 19.07 -23.69
C ASP A 7 34.16 17.92 -23.47
N CYS A 8 34.40 17.09 -22.44
CA CYS A 8 33.52 15.98 -22.11
C CYS A 8 32.19 16.51 -21.56
N GLN A 9 31.07 15.98 -22.06
CA GLN A 9 29.72 16.44 -21.72
C GLN A 9 29.42 16.43 -20.21
N VAL A 10 30.10 15.56 -19.46
CA VAL A 10 29.93 15.43 -18.00
C VAL A 10 30.78 16.42 -17.21
N ILE A 11 31.65 17.19 -17.86
CA ILE A 11 32.40 18.28 -17.23
C ILE A 11 31.61 19.57 -17.43
N LYS A 12 31.22 20.22 -16.33
CA LYS A 12 30.56 21.54 -16.34
C LYS A 12 31.34 22.49 -15.45
N LYS A 13 31.62 23.71 -15.94
CA LYS A 13 32.40 24.74 -15.22
C LYS A 13 33.71 24.17 -14.63
N GLY A 14 34.41 23.32 -15.39
CA GLY A 14 35.68 22.72 -14.98
C GLY A 14 35.59 21.57 -13.96
N HIS A 15 34.39 21.08 -13.62
CA HIS A 15 34.22 20.00 -12.65
C HIS A 15 33.33 18.87 -13.21
N CYS A 16 33.63 17.64 -12.84
CA CYS A 16 32.85 16.46 -13.22
C CYS A 16 31.54 16.40 -12.46
N THR A 17 30.43 16.18 -13.16
CA THR A 17 29.10 16.05 -12.55
C THR A 17 28.76 14.61 -12.15
N VAL A 18 29.58 13.63 -12.52
CA VAL A 18 29.34 12.20 -12.27
C VAL A 18 30.03 11.73 -10.99
N CYS A 19 31.25 12.22 -10.73
CA CYS A 19 31.96 11.90 -9.50
C CYS A 19 31.27 12.58 -8.32
N THR A 20 31.00 11.82 -7.25
CA THR A 20 30.40 12.31 -6.00
C THR A 20 31.14 13.51 -5.41
N GLY A 21 32.46 13.56 -5.54
CA GLY A 21 33.31 14.67 -5.09
C GLY A 21 33.48 15.83 -6.07
N LYS A 22 32.76 15.85 -7.20
CA LYS A 22 32.87 16.87 -8.26
C LYS A 22 34.32 17.16 -8.67
N CYS A 23 35.08 16.12 -8.98
CA CYS A 23 36.52 16.26 -9.26
C CYS A 23 36.81 17.27 -10.39
N PRO A 24 37.93 18.02 -10.31
CA PRO A 24 38.33 18.94 -11.36
C PRO A 24 38.74 18.20 -12.63
N VAL A 25 38.73 18.89 -13.78
CA VAL A 25 39.06 18.27 -15.08
C VAL A 25 40.43 17.59 -15.10
N SER A 26 41.40 18.13 -14.36
CA SER A 26 42.76 17.59 -14.27
C SER A 26 42.81 16.18 -13.67
N SER A 27 41.82 15.81 -12.85
CA SER A 27 41.69 14.47 -12.28
C SER A 27 41.12 13.45 -13.27
N HIS A 28 40.70 13.89 -14.45
CA HIS A 28 40.14 13.02 -15.49
C HIS A 28 41.08 12.91 -16.68
N VAL A 29 41.41 11.69 -17.07
CA VAL A 29 42.15 11.37 -18.29
C VAL A 29 41.27 10.58 -19.25
N LYS A 30 41.42 10.83 -20.54
CA LYS A 30 40.74 10.04 -21.56
C LYS A 30 41.46 8.71 -21.71
N ALA A 31 40.77 7.60 -21.43
CA ALA A 31 41.30 6.27 -21.65
C ALA A 31 41.60 6.04 -23.14
N LYS A 32 42.68 5.30 -23.45
CA LYS A 32 43.08 4.96 -24.83
C LYS A 32 42.20 3.87 -25.46
N TRP A 33 41.27 3.30 -24.70
CA TRP A 33 40.37 2.25 -25.13
C TRP A 33 38.91 2.67 -24.92
N LYS A 34 38.00 2.06 -25.67
CA LYS A 34 36.54 2.25 -25.52
C LYS A 34 35.84 0.91 -25.65
N TYR A 35 34.76 0.72 -24.90
CA TYR A 35 33.83 -0.37 -25.17
C TYR A 35 33.09 -0.09 -26.48
N VAL A 36 33.02 -1.12 -27.33
CA VAL A 36 32.28 -1.08 -28.60
C VAL A 36 31.36 -2.27 -28.66
N ASN A 37 30.07 -2.01 -28.88
CA ASN A 37 29.12 -3.07 -29.18
C ASN A 37 29.47 -3.65 -30.55
N LYS A 38 29.81 -4.95 -30.58
CA LYS A 38 30.08 -5.68 -31.82
C LYS A 38 28.89 -6.58 -32.12
N MET A 39 28.33 -6.45 -33.31
CA MET A 39 27.33 -7.40 -33.80
C MET A 39 28.02 -8.69 -34.22
N LYS A 40 27.69 -9.80 -33.56
CA LYS A 40 28.10 -11.15 -33.97
C LYS A 40 26.98 -11.75 -34.82
N LYS A 41 27.26 -12.02 -36.11
CA LYS A 41 26.34 -12.80 -36.95
C LYS A 41 26.36 -14.25 -36.46
N VAL A 42 25.20 -14.75 -36.04
CA VAL A 42 25.01 -16.15 -35.63
C VAL A 42 24.13 -16.82 -36.68
N LYS A 43 24.53 -17.99 -37.16
CA LYS A 43 23.66 -18.81 -38.01
C LYS A 43 22.55 -19.39 -37.12
N LYS A 44 21.30 -19.03 -37.41
CA LYS A 44 20.11 -19.67 -36.84
C LYS A 44 19.34 -20.30 -37.98
N THR A 45 18.84 -21.50 -37.76
CA THR A 45 17.95 -22.15 -38.71
C THR A 45 16.54 -21.56 -38.60
N ILE A 46 15.78 -21.61 -39.70
CA ILE A 46 14.38 -21.15 -39.71
C ILE A 46 13.55 -21.92 -38.67
N GLN A 47 13.86 -23.20 -38.46
CA GLN A 47 13.16 -24.04 -37.49
C GLN A 47 13.40 -23.57 -36.05
N GLU A 48 14.66 -23.31 -35.65
CA GLU A 48 14.98 -22.79 -34.31
C GLU A 48 14.29 -21.45 -34.03
N MET A 49 14.15 -20.59 -35.06
CA MET A 49 13.44 -19.32 -34.95
C MET A 49 11.94 -19.53 -34.72
N LYS A 50 11.32 -20.45 -35.47
CA LYS A 50 9.90 -20.81 -35.28
C LYS A 50 9.66 -21.40 -33.89
N ASP A 51 10.49 -22.34 -33.44
CA ASP A 51 10.32 -22.98 -32.13
C ASP A 51 10.52 -21.99 -30.98
N SER A 52 11.44 -21.04 -31.12
CA SER A 52 11.61 -19.96 -30.15
C SER A 52 10.41 -19.02 -30.12
N TYR A 53 9.83 -18.71 -31.28
CA TYR A 53 8.65 -17.87 -31.37
C TYR A 53 7.43 -18.54 -30.71
N GLU A 54 7.17 -19.81 -31.03
CA GLU A 54 6.04 -20.55 -30.46
C GLU A 54 6.17 -20.74 -28.95
N ARG A 55 7.38 -21.00 -28.44
CA ARG A 55 7.62 -21.04 -26.98
C ARG A 55 7.32 -19.70 -26.32
N ASN A 56 7.85 -18.61 -26.88
CA ASN A 56 7.61 -17.26 -26.33
C ASN A 56 6.13 -16.88 -26.41
N ARG A 57 5.45 -17.26 -27.49
CA ARG A 57 4.01 -17.05 -27.66
C ARG A 57 3.21 -17.78 -26.58
N LYS A 58 3.50 -19.07 -26.32
CA LYS A 58 2.82 -19.85 -25.28
C LYS A 58 3.03 -19.27 -23.89
N GLU A 59 4.26 -18.85 -23.56
CA GLU A 59 4.55 -18.21 -22.28
C GLU A 59 3.86 -16.84 -22.14
N TYR A 60 3.78 -16.09 -23.24
CA TYR A 60 3.01 -14.84 -23.29
C TYR A 60 1.52 -15.08 -23.06
N GLU A 61 0.91 -16.05 -23.76
CA GLU A 61 -0.50 -16.42 -23.58
C GLU A 61 -0.81 -16.85 -22.14
N LYS A 62 0.05 -17.67 -21.52
CA LYS A 62 -0.07 -18.02 -20.09
C LYS A 62 -0.01 -16.78 -19.19
N SER A 63 0.92 -15.87 -19.46
CA SER A 63 1.10 -14.64 -18.67
C SER A 63 -0.13 -13.73 -18.77
N VAL A 64 -0.72 -13.60 -19.97
CA VAL A 64 -1.95 -12.84 -20.20
C VAL A 64 -3.12 -13.46 -19.43
N ASN A 65 -3.30 -14.78 -19.51
CA ASN A 65 -4.38 -15.49 -18.81
C ASN A 65 -4.25 -15.36 -17.27
N LEU A 66 -3.02 -15.46 -16.75
CA LEU A 66 -2.75 -15.25 -15.33
C LEU A 66 -3.08 -13.81 -14.91
N LEU A 67 -2.67 -12.82 -15.70
CA LEU A 67 -2.97 -11.41 -15.43
C LEU A 67 -4.48 -11.14 -15.42
N GLU A 68 -5.22 -11.72 -16.35
CA GLU A 68 -6.68 -11.59 -16.40
C GLU A 68 -7.35 -12.23 -15.19
N SER A 69 -6.90 -13.42 -14.80
CA SER A 69 -7.40 -14.13 -13.62
C SER A 69 -7.15 -13.33 -12.33
N LEU A 70 -5.95 -12.78 -12.15
CA LEU A 70 -5.60 -11.91 -11.01
C LEU A 70 -6.42 -10.62 -10.97
N LYS A 71 -6.68 -10.01 -12.14
CA LYS A 71 -7.56 -8.83 -12.23
C LYS A 71 -8.99 -9.18 -11.81
N GLN A 72 -9.50 -10.34 -12.21
CA GLN A 72 -10.84 -10.79 -11.82
C GLN A 72 -10.92 -11.09 -10.32
N GLU A 73 -9.92 -11.77 -9.76
CA GLU A 73 -9.84 -12.06 -8.33
C GLU A 73 -9.76 -10.79 -7.50
N SER A 74 -8.95 -9.81 -7.91
CA SER A 74 -8.87 -8.51 -7.26
C SER A 74 -10.22 -7.78 -7.24
N ARG A 75 -10.98 -7.81 -8.35
CA ARG A 75 -12.34 -7.24 -8.40
C ARG A 75 -13.29 -7.94 -7.43
N ASN A 76 -13.27 -9.27 -7.43
CA ASN A 76 -14.12 -10.08 -6.54
C ASN A 76 -13.79 -9.84 -5.05
N LEU A 77 -12.51 -9.74 -4.71
CA LEU A 77 -12.08 -9.44 -3.34
C LEU A 77 -12.51 -8.05 -2.88
N GLU A 78 -12.41 -7.04 -3.76
CA GLU A 78 -12.91 -5.70 -3.43
C GLU A 78 -14.44 -5.68 -3.25
N GLU A 79 -15.19 -6.42 -4.06
CA GLU A 79 -16.65 -6.56 -3.90
C GLU A 79 -17.03 -7.28 -2.58
N GLN A 80 -16.33 -8.37 -2.25
CA GLN A 80 -16.56 -9.07 -0.99
C GLN A 80 -16.21 -8.18 0.22
N LYS A 81 -15.12 -7.43 0.13
CA LYS A 81 -14.70 -6.48 1.15
C LYS A 81 -15.73 -5.39 1.36
N THR A 82 -16.27 -4.77 0.30
CA THR A 82 -17.31 -3.74 0.45
C THR A 82 -18.58 -4.30 1.07
N LYS A 83 -19.01 -5.51 0.65
CA LYS A 83 -20.15 -6.21 1.26
C LYS A 83 -19.94 -6.50 2.74
N LEU A 84 -18.76 -7.00 3.13
CA LEU A 84 -18.44 -7.29 4.53
C LEU A 84 -18.40 -6.01 5.39
N LEU A 85 -17.91 -4.90 4.84
CA LEU A 85 -17.95 -3.60 5.50
C LEU A 85 -19.40 -3.14 5.76
N ASP A 86 -20.27 -3.26 4.76
CA ASP A 86 -21.68 -2.90 4.90
C ASP A 86 -22.42 -3.79 5.90
N GLN A 87 -22.16 -5.10 5.87
CA GLN A 87 -22.71 -6.04 6.85
C GLN A 87 -22.25 -5.72 8.27
N SER A 88 -20.95 -5.45 8.44
CA SER A 88 -20.38 -5.10 9.75
C SER A 88 -21.02 -3.83 10.32
N TYR A 89 -21.23 -2.81 9.47
CA TYR A 89 -21.93 -1.59 9.87
C TYR A 89 -23.37 -1.87 10.31
N ASN A 90 -24.12 -2.62 9.49
CA ASN A 90 -25.51 -2.94 9.81
C ASN A 90 -25.62 -3.71 11.13
N HIS A 91 -24.73 -4.66 11.39
CA HIS A 91 -24.69 -5.39 12.66
C HIS A 91 -24.43 -4.47 13.84
N ILE A 92 -23.50 -3.52 13.72
CA ILE A 92 -23.21 -2.56 14.79
C ILE A 92 -24.41 -1.65 15.05
N VAL A 93 -25.07 -1.16 13.99
CA VAL A 93 -26.27 -0.33 14.12
C VAL A 93 -27.41 -1.11 14.78
N GLN A 94 -27.61 -2.37 14.41
CA GLN A 94 -28.62 -3.23 15.04
C GLN A 94 -28.29 -3.50 16.51
N LEU A 95 -27.01 -3.74 16.83
CA LEU A 95 -26.56 -3.92 18.20
C LEU A 95 -26.78 -2.66 19.05
N GLU A 96 -26.52 -1.46 18.52
CA GLU A 96 -26.82 -0.20 19.21
C GLU A 96 -28.31 -0.06 19.54
N GLN A 97 -29.19 -0.45 18.60
CA GLN A 97 -30.63 -0.38 18.80
C GLN A 97 -31.15 -1.37 19.85
N VAL A 98 -30.55 -2.56 19.93
CA VAL A 98 -31.02 -3.65 20.80
C VAL A 98 -30.33 -3.65 22.16
N ALA A 99 -29.04 -3.34 22.21
CA ALA A 99 -28.26 -3.29 23.45
C ALA A 99 -28.17 -1.84 23.93
N LEU A 100 -28.66 -1.56 25.15
CA LEU A 100 -28.56 -0.27 25.84
C LEU A 100 -27.09 0.11 26.13
N ASN A 101 -26.34 0.53 25.12
CA ASN A 101 -25.02 1.19 25.20
C ASN A 101 -23.88 0.44 25.92
N GLY A 102 -23.98 -0.88 26.08
CA GLY A 102 -22.97 -1.73 26.71
C GLY A 102 -21.78 -2.03 25.80
N TYR A 103 -21.03 -1.02 25.34
CA TYR A 103 -19.85 -1.25 24.51
C TYR A 103 -18.64 -1.64 25.36
N SER A 104 -18.05 -2.79 25.06
CA SER A 104 -16.76 -3.19 25.64
C SER A 104 -15.62 -2.33 25.08
N LEU A 105 -14.50 -2.23 25.81
CA LEU A 105 -13.27 -1.60 25.31
C LEU A 105 -12.79 -2.21 23.98
N SER A 106 -12.98 -3.52 23.80
CA SER A 106 -12.66 -4.22 22.55
C SER A 106 -13.53 -3.72 21.38
N THR A 107 -14.82 -3.51 21.63
CA THR A 107 -15.76 -3.00 20.63
C THR A 107 -15.40 -1.58 20.16
N LEU A 108 -14.85 -0.73 21.04
CA LEU A 108 -14.41 0.63 20.68
C LEU A 108 -13.25 0.64 19.67
N VAL A 109 -12.29 -0.28 19.81
CA VAL A 109 -11.18 -0.42 18.86
C VAL A 109 -11.70 -0.86 17.49
N HIS A 110 -12.66 -1.78 17.46
CA HIS A 110 -13.26 -2.25 16.20
C HIS A 110 -14.12 -1.17 15.52
N LEU A 111 -14.78 -0.28 16.28
CA LEU A 111 -15.48 0.88 15.74
C LEU A 111 -14.54 1.85 15.02
N ASP A 112 -13.34 2.10 15.56
CA ASP A 112 -12.35 2.96 14.90
C ASP A 112 -11.86 2.38 13.57
N VAL A 113 -11.61 1.06 13.54
CA VAL A 113 -11.23 0.36 12.30
C VAL A 113 -12.34 0.49 11.26
N LEU A 114 -13.60 0.22 11.65
CA LEU A 114 -14.72 0.29 10.71
C LEU A 114 -14.95 1.73 10.23
N SER A 115 -14.88 2.72 11.13
CA SER A 115 -15.03 4.15 10.79
C SER A 115 -13.99 4.59 9.76
N LYS A 116 -12.72 4.22 9.97
CA LYS A 116 -11.65 4.49 9.00
C LYS A 116 -11.94 3.83 7.65
N LYS A 117 -12.38 2.57 7.65
CA LYS A 117 -12.71 1.85 6.41
C LYS A 117 -13.90 2.45 5.66
N MET A 118 -14.90 2.95 6.38
CA MET A 118 -16.02 3.69 5.79
C MET A 118 -15.58 5.00 5.15
N MET A 119 -14.65 5.74 5.78
CA MET A 119 -14.05 6.94 5.20
C MET A 119 -13.24 6.63 3.94
N GLU A 120 -12.43 5.56 3.95
CA GLU A 120 -11.68 5.10 2.77
C GLU A 120 -12.61 4.71 1.61
N LYS A 121 -13.79 4.14 1.91
CA LYS A 121 -14.85 3.83 0.93
C LYS A 121 -15.61 5.07 0.44
N GLY A 122 -15.51 6.20 1.13
CA GLY A 122 -16.25 7.44 0.83
C GLY A 122 -17.60 7.59 1.54
N GLU A 123 -17.97 6.64 2.41
CA GLU A 123 -19.24 6.63 3.15
C GLU A 123 -19.13 7.45 4.44
N ARG A 124 -19.01 8.77 4.28
CA ARG A 124 -18.76 9.71 5.39
C ARG A 124 -19.85 9.72 6.45
N GLU A 125 -21.11 9.57 6.06
CA GLU A 125 -22.25 9.53 6.99
C GLU A 125 -22.19 8.30 7.91
N LYS A 126 -21.90 7.13 7.34
CA LYS A 126 -21.72 5.89 8.12
C LYS A 126 -20.54 6.01 9.07
N ALA A 127 -19.43 6.58 8.63
CA ALA A 127 -18.27 6.84 9.48
C ALA A 127 -18.57 7.82 10.62
N HIS A 128 -19.34 8.88 10.35
CA HIS A 128 -19.77 9.84 11.38
C HIS A 128 -20.60 9.15 12.46
N LYS A 129 -21.60 8.35 12.05
CA LYS A 129 -22.46 7.62 12.98
C LYS A 129 -21.65 6.68 13.90
N LEU A 130 -20.68 5.96 13.34
CA LEU A 130 -19.80 5.08 14.13
C LEU A 130 -18.95 5.84 15.16
N ASN A 131 -18.50 7.05 14.84
CA ASN A 131 -17.79 7.91 15.80
C ASN A 131 -18.73 8.42 16.91
N GLU A 132 -19.98 8.77 16.58
CA GLU A 132 -20.97 9.17 17.58
C GLU A 132 -21.26 8.04 18.58
N MET A 133 -21.44 6.81 18.09
CA MET A 133 -21.57 5.61 18.93
C MET A 133 -20.38 5.46 19.89
N LYS A 134 -19.17 5.68 19.37
CA LYS A 134 -17.93 5.59 20.15
C LYS A 134 -17.88 6.65 21.26
N ASP A 135 -18.23 7.89 20.95
CA ASP A 135 -18.22 8.99 21.91
C ASP A 135 -19.25 8.80 23.02
N GLN A 136 -20.44 8.30 22.67
CA GLN A 136 -21.48 7.96 23.65
C GLN A 136 -21.02 6.85 24.60
N ALA A 137 -20.41 5.79 24.06
CA ALA A 137 -19.84 4.71 24.84
C ALA A 137 -18.78 5.20 25.84
N HIS A 138 -17.85 6.05 25.40
CA HIS A 138 -16.84 6.64 26.27
C HIS A 138 -17.44 7.48 27.41
N LYS A 139 -18.48 8.27 27.11
CA LYS A 139 -19.20 9.07 28.12
C LYS A 139 -19.88 8.16 29.16
N GLY A 140 -20.56 7.09 28.71
CA GLY A 140 -21.21 6.10 29.57
C GLY A 140 -20.22 5.39 30.50
N SER A 141 -19.09 4.90 29.97
CA SER A 141 -18.04 4.26 30.79
C SER A 141 -17.45 5.22 31.82
N ARG A 142 -17.22 6.50 31.45
CA ARG A 142 -16.69 7.50 32.38
C ARG A 142 -17.69 7.87 33.48
N ALA A 143 -18.98 7.93 33.15
CA ALA A 143 -20.05 8.16 34.12
C ALA A 143 -20.15 6.97 35.10
N GLY A 144 -20.11 5.73 34.60
CA GLY A 144 -20.09 4.52 35.44
C GLY A 144 -18.89 4.48 36.39
N LEU A 145 -17.70 4.82 35.90
CA LEU A 145 -16.49 4.92 36.74
C LEU A 145 -16.60 6.01 37.82
N ARG A 146 -17.21 7.17 37.50
CA ARG A 146 -17.45 8.24 38.49
C ARG A 146 -18.43 7.78 39.57
N TYR A 147 -19.50 7.09 39.18
CA TYR A 147 -20.47 6.52 40.11
C TYR A 147 -19.81 5.50 41.04
N ILE A 148 -19.02 4.56 40.51
CA ILE A 148 -18.28 3.57 41.31
C ILE A 148 -17.32 4.25 42.29
N LYS A 149 -16.62 5.31 41.88
CA LYS A 149 -15.72 6.07 42.77
C LYS A 149 -16.45 6.88 43.84
N ALA A 150 -17.69 7.30 43.59
CA ALA A 150 -18.52 8.04 44.53
C ALA A 150 -19.37 7.13 45.43
N ALA A 151 -19.52 5.85 45.08
CA ALA A 151 -20.22 4.88 45.89
C ALA A 151 -19.42 4.62 47.18
N PRO A 152 -20.04 4.69 48.36
CA PRO A 152 -19.35 4.40 49.61
C PRO A 152 -18.84 2.96 49.59
N SER A 153 -17.59 2.73 49.98
CA SER A 153 -16.97 1.42 50.10
C SER A 153 -17.61 0.64 51.25
N GLY A 154 -18.81 0.10 51.01
CA GLY A 154 -19.60 -0.66 51.98
C GLY A 154 -19.14 -2.10 52.13
N TRP A 155 -17.84 -2.34 52.32
CA TRP A 155 -17.31 -3.67 52.66
C TRP A 155 -16.42 -3.58 53.89
N GLU A 156 -17.04 -3.27 55.03
CA GLU A 156 -16.37 -3.37 56.33
C GLU A 156 -17.41 -3.50 57.46
N GLN A 157 -18.25 -4.55 57.40
CA GLN A 157 -18.93 -5.07 58.59
C GLN A 157 -19.09 -6.60 58.48
N LYS A 158 -18.17 -7.32 59.13
CA LYS A 158 -18.42 -8.64 59.69
C LYS A 158 -17.70 -8.75 61.03
#